data_AF-A0A8A2VFS8-F1
#
_entry.id   AF-A0A8A2VFS8-F1
#
_cell.length_a   1.000
_cell.length_b   1.000
_cell.length_c   1.000
_cell.angle_alpha   90.00
_cell.angle_beta   90.00
_cell.angle_gamma   90.00
#
_symmetry.space_group_name_H-M   'P 1'
#
loop_
_entity.id
_entity.type
_entity.pdbx_description
1 polymer ?
#
loop_
_entity_poly.entity_id
_entity_poly.type
_entity_poly.pdbx_seq_one_letter_code
_entity_poly.pdbx_strand_id
1 'polypeptide(L)' 'MPVKGERSVAICRQCQSALAVRILSDGSIRPIGTGTTCSCGGESFTVLGDSESDAGGSEIADRGPDSDDKRRHPPA' A
#
# COMPACT_ATOMS: atom_id res chain seq x y z
N MET A 1 -9.82 21.28 -9.70
CA MET A 1 -8.80 20.35 -10.23
C MET A 1 -8.58 19.25 -9.21
N PRO A 2 -8.89 17.98 -9.50
CA PRO A 2 -8.66 16.89 -8.54
C PRO A 2 -7.17 16.57 -8.50
N VAL A 3 -6.52 16.90 -7.39
CA VAL A 3 -5.13 16.48 -7.12
C VAL A 3 -5.15 14.98 -6.81
N LYS A 4 -4.76 14.17 -7.81
CA LYS A 4 -4.59 12.72 -7.69
C LYS A 4 -3.37 12.45 -6.81
N GLY A 5 -3.59 11.88 -5.64
CA GLY A 5 -2.56 11.48 -4.69
C GLY A 5 -3.19 10.62 -3.61
N GLU A 6 -2.50 9.56 -3.21
CA GLU A 6 -2.97 8.67 -2.16
C GLU A 6 -2.89 9.38 -0.81
N ARG A 7 -3.91 9.20 0.04
CA ARG A 7 -3.96 9.82 1.36
C ARG A 7 -3.47 8.80 2.37
N SER A 8 -2.45 9.16 3.12
CA SER A 8 -1.90 8.30 4.18
C SER A 8 -1.59 9.14 5.42
N VAL A 9 -1.13 8.49 6.48
CA VAL A 9 -0.70 9.13 7.73
C VAL A 9 0.80 8.99 7.84
N ALA A 10 1.50 10.03 8.30
CA ALA A 10 2.93 9.94 8.58
C ALA A 10 3.27 10.48 9.96
N ILE A 11 4.33 9.95 10.56
CA ILE A 11 4.91 10.38 11.83
C ILE A 11 6.11 11.27 11.54
N CYS A 12 6.15 12.46 12.14
CA CYS A 12 7.33 13.31 12.10
C CYS A 12 8.46 12.70 12.96
N ARG A 13 9.67 12.52 12.41
CA ARG A 13 10.78 11.93 13.18
C ARG A 13 11.37 12.86 14.25
N GLN A 14 11.08 14.17 14.19
CA GLN A 14 11.56 15.13 15.18
C GLN A 14 10.67 15.23 16.42
N CYS A 15 9.36 15.42 16.23
CA CYS A 15 8.42 15.61 17.34
C CYS A 15 7.51 14.41 17.60
N GLN A 16 7.61 13.35 16.77
CA GLN A 16 6.78 12.14 16.84
C GLN A 16 5.28 12.38 16.69
N SER A 17 4.87 13.56 16.20
CA SER A 17 3.48 13.85 15.91
C SER A 17 3.01 13.10 14.65
N ALA A 18 1.79 12.57 14.69
CA ALA A 18 1.10 12.05 13.51
C ALA A 18 0.46 13.18 12.71
N LEU A 19 0.56 13.13 11.39
CA LEU A 19 -0.04 14.09 10.47
C LEU A 19 -0.57 13.40 9.22
N ALA A 20 -1.66 13.93 8.68
CA ALA A 20 -2.21 13.48 7.43
C ALA A 20 -1.33 13.98 6.27
N VAL A 21 -0.94 13.08 5.38
CA VAL A 21 -0.09 13.37 4.22
C VAL A 21 -0.73 12.86 2.94
N ARG A 22 -0.27 13.36 1.80
CA ARG A 22 -0.52 12.79 0.48
C ARG A 22 0.77 12.29 -0.11
N ILE A 23 0.71 11.10 -0.66
CA ILE A 23 1.76 10.52 -1.47
C ILE A 23 1.41 10.83 -2.92
N LEU A 24 2.26 11.63 -3.55
CA LEU A 24 2.15 11.97 -4.96
C LEU A 24 2.64 10.77 -5.81
N SER A 25 2.28 10.76 -7.09
CA SER A 25 2.63 9.67 -8.01
C SER A 25 4.15 9.52 -8.25
N ASP A 26 4.93 10.56 -7.95
CA ASP A 26 6.40 10.54 -7.96
C ASP A 26 7.01 10.01 -6.64
N GLY A 27 6.17 9.60 -5.67
CA GLY A 27 6.59 9.14 -4.35
C GLY A 27 6.83 10.26 -3.34
N SER A 28 6.67 11.53 -3.75
CA SER A 28 6.83 12.68 -2.85
C SER A 28 5.72 12.72 -1.80
N ILE A 29 6.10 12.92 -0.53
CA ILE A 29 5.17 13.03 0.59
C ILE A 29 4.89 14.52 0.87
N ARG A 30 3.61 14.90 0.89
CA ARG A 30 3.16 16.28 1.14
C ARG A 30 2.14 16.33 2.28
N PRO A 31 2.39 17.09 3.36
CA PRO A 31 1.40 17.29 4.41
C PRO A 31 0.09 17.90 3.90
N ILE A 32 -1.03 17.47 4.47
CA ILE A 32 -2.34 18.04 4.20
C ILE A 32 -2.64 19.10 5.27
N GLY A 33 -2.78 20.35 4.85
CA GLY A 33 -3.29 21.43 5.72
C GLY A 33 -2.24 22.19 6.53
N THR A 34 -1.03 21.66 6.73
CA THR A 34 0.05 22.36 7.48
C THR A 34 1.12 23.02 6.60
N GLY A 35 1.01 22.91 5.26
CA GLY A 35 2.02 23.42 4.32
C GLY A 35 3.01 22.34 3.90
N THR A 36 4.31 22.68 3.82
CA THR A 36 5.37 21.76 3.39
C THR A 36 6.04 21.00 4.52
N THR A 37 5.88 21.45 5.78
CA THR A 37 6.57 20.91 6.95
C THR A 37 5.60 20.55 8.07
N CYS A 38 6.10 19.84 9.08
CA CYS A 38 5.40 19.60 10.33
C CYS A 38 5.24 20.93 11.09
N SER A 39 4.25 21.02 11.98
CA SER A 39 4.07 22.19 12.86
C SER A 39 5.27 22.48 13.77
N CYS A 40 6.14 21.50 14.01
CA CYS A 40 7.40 21.69 14.73
C CYS A 40 8.56 22.22 13.87
N GLY A 41 8.36 22.37 12.54
CA GLY A 41 9.40 22.70 11.57
C GLY A 41 10.10 21.49 10.93
N GLY A 42 9.76 20.27 11.34
CA GLY A 42 10.38 19.05 10.82
C GLY A 42 9.96 18.69 9.39
N GLU A 43 10.94 18.19 8.63
CA GLU A 43 10.80 17.83 7.21
C GLU A 43 10.93 16.31 6.98
N SER A 44 11.30 15.58 8.03
CA SER A 44 11.49 14.12 7.99
C SER A 44 10.25 13.40 8.51
N PHE A 45 9.67 12.58 7.64
CA PHE A 45 8.42 11.87 7.91
C PHE A 45 8.57 10.36 7.66
N THR A 46 7.83 9.56 8.41
CA THR A 46 7.71 8.11 8.22
C THR A 46 6.24 7.78 8.02
N VAL A 47 5.87 7.31 6.83
CA VAL A 47 4.49 6.92 6.52
C VAL A 47 4.10 5.69 7.34
N LEU A 48 2.92 5.73 7.94
CA LEU A 48 2.27 4.63 8.63
C LEU A 48 1.19 4.07 7.71
N GLY A 49 1.37 2.83 7.29
CA GLY A 49 0.49 2.17 6.34
C GLY A 49 1.02 2.28 4.93
N ASP A 50 1.81 1.29 4.55
CA ASP A 50 1.85 0.75 3.19
C ASP A 50 1.66 -0.75 3.41
N SER A 51 0.40 -1.19 3.43
CA SER A 51 0.13 -2.56 3.07
C SER A 51 0.06 -2.52 1.56
N GLU A 52 1.21 -2.77 0.94
CA GLU A 52 1.38 -3.04 -0.46
C GLU A 52 0.79 -1.96 -1.39
N SER A 53 1.59 -0.98 -1.77
CA SER A 53 1.44 -0.37 -3.09
C SER A 53 1.27 -1.50 -4.14
N ASP A 54 0.04 -1.67 -4.61
CA ASP A 54 -0.43 -2.67 -5.59
C ASP A 54 0.28 -2.43 -6.95
N ALA A 55 1.53 -2.86 -7.01
CA ALA A 55 2.31 -3.09 -8.23
C ALA A 55 2.85 -4.53 -8.26
N GLY A 56 2.20 -5.43 -7.51
CA GLY A 56 2.46 -6.86 -7.51
C GLY A 56 1.14 -7.57 -7.75
N GLY A 57 0.76 -7.69 -9.02
CA GLY A 57 -0.34 -8.56 -9.42
C GLY A 57 -0.05 -9.96 -8.88
N SER A 58 -0.75 -10.35 -7.84
CA SER A 58 -0.79 -11.74 -7.41
C SER A 58 -1.61 -12.47 -8.47
N GLU A 59 -0.94 -12.86 -9.55
CA GLU A 59 -1.40 -13.94 -10.43
C GLU A 59 -1.59 -15.15 -9.52
N ILE A 60 -2.80 -15.30 -9.00
CA ILE A 60 -3.29 -16.55 -8.48
C ILE A 60 -3.11 -17.56 -9.62
N ALA A 61 -2.05 -18.37 -9.51
CA ALA A 61 -1.83 -19.50 -10.37
C ALA A 61 -2.98 -20.48 -10.12
N ASP A 62 -4.04 -20.32 -10.90
CA ASP A 62 -5.09 -21.31 -11.11
C ASP A 62 -4.44 -22.50 -11.83
N ARG A 63 -3.84 -23.39 -11.03
CA ARG A 63 -3.49 -24.75 -11.43
C ARG A 63 -4.01 -25.70 -10.37
N GLY A 64 -5.32 -25.92 -10.43
CA GLY A 64 -5.93 -27.05 -9.77
C GLY A 64 -5.24 -28.35 -10.25
N PRO A 65 -4.89 -29.28 -9.34
CA PRO A 65 -4.41 -30.59 -9.74
C PRO A 65 -5.56 -31.36 -10.37
N ASP A 66 -5.43 -31.63 -11.68
CA ASP A 66 -6.29 -32.54 -12.44
C ASP A 66 -6.22 -33.92 -11.78
N SER A 67 -7.23 -34.24 -10.98
CA SER A 67 -7.34 -35.51 -10.29
C SER A 67 -7.90 -36.54 -11.26
N ASP A 68 -7.04 -37.01 -12.16
CA ASP A 68 -7.23 -38.24 -12.94
C ASP A 68 -7.11 -39.44 -11.99
N ASP A 69 -8.19 -39.75 -11.25
CA ASP A 69 -8.30 -41.01 -10.49
C ASP A 69 -9.76 -41.47 -10.38
N LYS A 70 -10.45 -41.67 -11.50
CA LYS A 70 -11.76 -42.37 -11.49
C LYS A 70 -12.02 -43.29 -12.69
N ARG A 71 -11.00 -43.89 -13.29
CA ARG A 71 -11.20 -44.93 -14.31
C ARG A 71 -10.29 -46.13 -14.13
N ARG A 72 -10.52 -46.89 -13.05
CA ARG A 72 -10.22 -48.34 -13.03
C ARG A 72 -10.91 -49.02 -11.86
N HIS A 73 -12.20 -49.29 -12.01
CA HIS A 73 -12.81 -50.51 -11.50
C HIS A 73 -13.89 -50.94 -12.49
N PRO A 74 -13.58 -51.86 -13.43
CA PRO A 74 -14.63 -52.63 -14.08
C PRO A 74 -15.08 -53.79 -13.17
N PRO A 75 -16.32 -54.26 -13.37
CA PRO A 75 -17.04 -55.14 -12.45
C PRO A 75 -16.88 -56.63 -12.81
N ALA A 76 -16.99 -57.51 -11.81
CA ALA A 76 -17.73 -58.78 -11.81
C ALA A 76 -17.38 -59.59 -10.55
#